data_AF-A0A914G5Z4-F1
#
_entry.id   AF-A0A914G5Z4-F1
#
_cell.length_a   1.000
_cell.length_b   1.000
_cell.length_c   1.000
_cell.angle_alpha   90.00
_cell.angle_beta   90.00
_cell.angle_gamma   90.00
#
_symmetry.space_group_name_H-M   'P 1'
#
loop_
_entity.id
_entity.type
_entity.pdbx_description
1 polymer ?
#
loop_
_entity_poly.entity_id
_entity_poly.type
_entity_poly.pdbx_seq_one_letter_code
_entity_poly.pdbx_strand_id
1 'polypeptide(L)'
;MVVAGLTSPENTFTLKSSDNAKIVKQRIDEYLYKQIPTMPIQIKEWVRDLLVENEDEIYSVEELADAVGEHIYGSNKDITRETVLRICEKLFELLHQG
;
A
#
# COMPACT_ATOMS: atom_id res chain seq x y z
N MET A 1 -29.57 -18.21 30.08
CA MET A 1 -30.32 -18.01 28.83
C MET A 1 -30.30 -16.52 28.52
N VAL A 2 -30.20 -16.14 27.23
CA VAL A 2 -30.15 -14.79 26.61
C VAL A 2 -28.83 -14.00 26.75
N VAL A 3 -27.84 -14.18 25.86
CA VAL A 3 -27.55 -13.65 24.49
C VAL A 3 -26.82 -12.29 24.42
N ALA A 4 -25.65 -12.34 23.78
CA ALA A 4 -24.99 -11.41 22.84
C ALA A 4 -25.06 -9.88 23.05
N GLY A 5 -23.88 -9.27 23.03
CA GLY A 5 -23.71 -7.84 22.78
C GLY A 5 -22.26 -7.52 22.43
N LEU A 6 -21.91 -7.65 21.14
CA LEU A 6 -20.69 -7.14 20.54
C LEU A 6 -20.48 -5.67 20.90
N THR A 7 -19.27 -5.32 21.33
CA THR A 7 -18.73 -3.98 21.09
C THR A 7 -17.25 -4.15 20.81
N SER A 8 -16.95 -4.34 19.51
CA SER A 8 -15.67 -3.94 18.96
C SER A 8 -15.36 -2.53 19.46
N PRO A 9 -14.18 -2.25 20.04
CA PRO A 9 -13.79 -0.88 20.21
C PRO A 9 -13.63 -0.29 18.81
N GLU A 10 -14.58 0.57 18.49
CA GLU A 10 -14.50 1.55 17.42
C GLU A 10 -13.12 2.21 17.52
N ASN A 11 -12.27 1.95 16.54
CA ASN A 11 -11.07 2.75 16.33
C ASN A 11 -11.53 4.09 15.74
N THR A 12 -12.15 4.91 16.58
CA THR A 12 -12.33 6.35 16.34
C THR A 12 -10.96 6.98 16.48
N PHE A 13 -10.13 6.81 15.45
CA PHE A 13 -8.87 7.53 15.35
C PHE A 13 -9.19 8.88 14.71
N THR A 14 -9.30 9.90 15.54
CA THR A 14 -9.31 11.31 15.14
C THR A 14 -8.09 11.60 14.30
N LEU A 15 -8.24 11.80 13.00
CA LEU A 15 -7.13 12.11 12.11
C LEU A 15 -6.91 13.61 12.11
N LYS A 16 -5.92 14.06 12.88
CA LYS A 16 -5.24 15.31 12.58
C LYS A 16 -4.52 15.09 11.24
N SER A 17 -4.29 16.13 10.45
CA SER A 17 -3.57 16.02 9.15
C SER A 17 -2.22 15.28 9.20
N SER A 18 -1.63 15.05 10.38
CA SER A 18 -0.45 14.19 10.58
C SER A 18 -0.72 12.67 10.51
N ASP A 19 -1.97 12.23 10.45
CA ASP A 19 -2.35 10.81 10.42
C ASP A 19 -2.64 10.29 9.00
N ASN A 20 -2.77 11.17 8.00
CA ASN A 20 -3.04 10.78 6.61
C ASN A 20 -1.91 9.92 6.05
N ALA A 21 -0.66 10.36 6.17
CA ALA A 21 0.51 9.58 5.74
C ALA A 21 0.55 8.20 6.43
N LYS A 22 0.17 8.12 7.71
CA LYS A 22 0.15 6.85 8.45
C LYS A 22 -0.94 5.90 7.95
N ILE A 23 -2.10 6.43 7.55
CA ILE A 23 -3.18 5.65 6.95
C ILE A 23 -2.80 5.19 5.55
N VAL A 24 -2.23 6.08 4.74
CA VAL A 24 -1.76 5.74 3.38
C VAL A 24 -0.72 4.62 3.46
N LYS A 25 0.26 4.75 4.36
CA LYS A 25 1.24 3.70 4.67
C LYS A 25 0.58 2.36 5.03
N GLN A 26 -0.41 2.37 5.90
CA GLN A 26 -1.14 1.15 6.30
C GLN A 26 -1.92 0.53 5.14
N ARG A 27 -2.61 1.33 4.33
CA ARG A 27 -3.39 0.86 3.18
C ARG A 27 -2.49 0.24 2.10
N ILE A 28 -1.34 0.86 1.83
CA ILE A 28 -0.33 0.33 0.91
C ILE A 28 0.19 -1.02 1.43
N ASP A 29 0.51 -1.12 2.72
CA ASP A 29 1.00 -2.36 3.32
C ASP A 29 -0.02 -3.50 3.22
N GLU A 30 -1.28 -3.25 3.60
CA GLU A 30 -2.36 -4.23 3.47
C GLU A 30 -2.60 -4.66 2.01
N TYR A 31 -2.49 -3.72 1.07
CA TYR A 31 -2.65 -4.00 -0.35
C TYR A 31 -1.50 -4.88 -0.88
N LEU A 32 -0.25 -4.54 -0.57
CA LEU A 32 0.93 -5.33 -0.93
C LEU A 32 0.90 -6.71 -0.29
N TYR A 33 0.40 -6.84 0.94
CA TYR A 33 0.27 -8.13 1.62
C TYR A 33 -0.77 -9.02 0.95
N LYS A 34 -1.88 -8.45 0.47
CA LYS A 34 -2.94 -9.18 -0.25
C LYS A 34 -2.55 -9.55 -1.68
N GLN A 35 -1.91 -8.63 -2.42
CA GLN A 35 -1.55 -8.84 -3.83
C GLN A 35 -0.27 -9.64 -3.97
N ILE A 36 0.70 -9.43 -3.07
CA ILE A 36 2.03 -10.02 -3.16
C ILE A 36 2.41 -10.63 -1.80
N PRO A 37 1.71 -11.69 -1.36
CA PRO A 37 1.98 -12.33 -0.07
C PRO A 37 3.42 -12.86 0.02
N THR A 38 3.97 -13.31 -1.11
CA THR A 38 5.32 -13.86 -1.28
C THR A 38 6.43 -12.79 -1.30
N MET A 39 6.10 -11.50 -1.36
CA MET A 39 7.11 -10.44 -1.28
C MET A 39 7.64 -10.31 0.17
N PRO A 40 8.97 -10.17 0.36
CA PRO A 40 9.56 -9.99 1.68
C PRO A 40 9.03 -8.73 2.36
N ILE A 41 8.79 -8.80 3.68
CA ILE A 41 8.33 -7.67 4.49
C ILE A 41 9.26 -6.45 4.33
N GLN A 42 10.57 -6.69 4.30
CA GLN A 42 11.57 -5.62 4.09
C GLN A 42 11.36 -4.85 2.77
N ILE A 43 10.98 -5.54 1.69
CA ILE A 43 10.71 -4.89 0.40
C ILE A 43 9.38 -4.14 0.46
N LYS A 44 8.35 -4.69 1.14
CA LYS A 44 7.06 -4.00 1.33
C LYS A 44 7.22 -2.71 2.11
N GLU A 45 7.94 -2.76 3.22
CA GLU A 45 8.22 -1.58 4.04
C GLU A 45 9.03 -0.55 3.27
N TRP A 46 10.04 -0.99 2.50
CA TRP A 46 10.81 -0.12 1.62
C TRP A 46 9.94 0.54 0.54
N VAL A 47 9.12 -0.24 -0.18
CA VAL A 47 8.19 0.28 -1.21
C VAL A 47 7.23 1.29 -0.60
N ARG A 48 6.70 1.00 0.59
CA ARG A 48 5.78 1.86 1.33
C ARG A 48 6.43 3.19 1.74
N ASP A 49 7.62 3.15 2.34
CA ASP A 49 8.32 4.36 2.74
C ASP A 49 8.76 5.15 1.52
N LEU A 50 9.29 4.51 0.47
CA LEU A 50 9.62 5.17 -0.79
C LEU A 50 8.39 5.88 -1.37
N LEU A 51 7.26 5.18 -1.49
CA LEU A 51 6.00 5.74 -2.02
C LEU A 51 5.56 7.01 -1.28
N VAL A 52 5.60 6.98 0.04
CA VAL A 52 5.10 8.08 0.86
C VAL A 52 6.12 9.20 1.02
N GLU A 53 7.42 8.89 1.10
CA GLU A 53 8.47 9.91 1.13
C GLU A 53 8.62 10.62 -0.22
N ASN A 54 8.35 9.91 -1.32
CA ASN A 54 8.41 10.45 -2.67
C ASN A 54 7.00 10.75 -3.20
N GLU A 55 5.98 10.94 -2.35
CA GLU A 55 4.62 11.17 -2.84
C GLU A 55 4.52 12.45 -3.69
N ASP A 56 5.25 13.49 -3.28
CA ASP A 56 5.40 14.75 -3.99
C ASP A 56 6.31 14.64 -5.23
N GLU A 57 7.00 13.52 -5.43
CA GLU A 57 7.89 13.29 -6.58
C GLU A 57 7.30 12.27 -7.57
N ILE A 58 6.35 11.44 -7.12
CA ILE A 58 5.69 10.43 -7.95
C ILE A 58 4.40 11.02 -8.54
N TYR A 59 4.51 11.50 -9.78
CA TYR A 59 3.39 12.12 -10.49
C TYR A 59 2.67 11.18 -11.47
N SER A 60 3.20 9.98 -11.68
CA SER A 60 2.64 9.01 -12.63
C SER A 60 2.85 7.56 -12.21
N VAL A 61 1.90 6.72 -12.61
CA VAL A 61 1.96 5.26 -12.41
C VAL A 61 3.20 4.66 -13.07
N GLU A 62 3.66 5.24 -14.18
CA GLU A 62 4.87 4.81 -14.88
C GLU A 62 6.13 5.07 -14.05
N GLU A 63 6.25 6.25 -13.41
CA GLU A 63 7.38 6.54 -12.51
C GLU A 63 7.35 5.65 -11.28
N LEU A 64 6.16 5.37 -10.75
CA LEU A 64 6.00 4.42 -9.68
C LEU A 64 6.44 3.01 -10.10
N ALA A 65 6.00 2.56 -11.28
CA ALA A 65 6.37 1.25 -11.81
C ALA A 65 7.86 1.16 -12.15
N ASP A 66 8.52 2.25 -12.52
CA ASP A 66 9.97 2.29 -12.71
C ASP A 66 10.70 2.17 -11.35
N ALA A 67 10.25 2.91 -10.34
CA ALA A 67 10.86 2.94 -9.01
C ALA A 67 10.69 1.63 -8.23
N VAL A 68 9.49 1.02 -8.24
CA VAL A 68 9.18 -0.17 -7.42
C VAL A 68 8.82 -1.40 -8.24
N GLY A 69 8.50 -1.26 -9.51
CA GLY A 69 8.02 -2.36 -10.34
C GLY A 69 9.09 -3.41 -10.64
N GLU A 70 10.36 -3.02 -10.77
CA GLU A 70 11.46 -4.00 -10.89
C GLU A 70 11.56 -4.88 -9.63
N HIS A 71 11.42 -4.28 -8.45
CA HIS A 71 11.44 -5.00 -7.18
C HIS A 71 10.21 -5.89 -6.98
N ILE A 72 9.03 -5.43 -7.43
CA ILE A 72 7.79 -6.21 -7.41
C ILE A 72 7.89 -7.42 -8.35
N TYR A 73 8.32 -7.18 -9.59
CA TYR A 73 8.51 -8.22 -10.61
C TYR A 73 9.59 -9.23 -10.18
N GLY A 74 10.70 -8.74 -9.63
CA GLY A 74 11.80 -9.56 -9.12
C GLY A 74 11.40 -10.40 -7.91
N SER A 75 10.44 -9.94 -7.11
CA SER A 75 9.95 -10.67 -5.94
C SER A 75 9.04 -11.85 -6.28
N ASN A 76 8.38 -11.85 -7.44
CA ASN A 76 7.57 -12.97 -7.92
C ASN A 76 7.69 -13.18 -9.43
N LYS A 77 8.21 -14.34 -9.81
CA LYS A 77 8.19 -14.78 -11.21
C LYS A 77 6.78 -15.02 -11.78
N ASP A 78 5.78 -15.17 -10.91
CA ASP A 78 4.37 -15.32 -11.29
C ASP A 78 3.69 -13.98 -11.62
N ILE A 79 4.29 -12.86 -11.22
CA ILE A 79 3.72 -11.53 -11.49
C ILE A 79 4.12 -11.09 -12.88
N THR A 80 3.13 -10.86 -13.73
CA THR A 80 3.34 -10.28 -15.07
C THR A 80 3.50 -8.77 -15.01
N ARG A 81 4.12 -8.17 -16.03
CA ARG A 81 4.24 -6.69 -16.15
C ARG A 81 2.87 -6.00 -16.06
N GLU A 82 1.82 -6.57 -16.67
CA GLU A 82 0.45 -6.06 -16.52
C GLU A 82 -0.04 -6.07 -15.08
N THR A 83 0.28 -7.12 -14.32
CA THR A 83 -0.07 -7.20 -12.90
C THR A 83 0.69 -6.16 -12.08
N VAL A 84 1.98 -5.95 -12.36
CA VAL A 84 2.78 -4.87 -11.74
C VAL A 84 2.14 -3.51 -12.02
N LEU A 85 1.77 -3.23 -13.27
CA LEU A 85 1.13 -1.97 -13.64
C LEU A 85 -0.19 -1.76 -12.89
N ARG A 86 -1.06 -2.77 -12.82
CA ARG A 86 -2.32 -2.67 -12.04
C ARG A 86 -2.07 -2.46 -10.54
N ILE A 87 -1.05 -3.10 -9.99
CA ILE A 87 -0.65 -2.92 -8.59
C ILE A 87 -0.18 -1.47 -8.40
N CYS A 88 0.67 -0.96 -9.29
CA CYS A 88 1.17 0.41 -9.25
C CYS A 88 0.04 1.42 -9.45
N GLU A 89 -0.91 1.18 -10.35
CA GLU A 89 -2.10 2.03 -10.55
C GLU A 89 -2.89 2.18 -9.25
N LYS A 90 -3.10 1.07 -8.55
CA LYS A 90 -3.84 1.08 -7.28
C LYS A 90 -3.05 1.72 -6.15
N LEU A 91 -1.74 1.51 -6.11
CA LEU A 91 -0.84 2.16 -5.15
C LEU A 91 -0.82 3.68 -5.36
N PHE A 92 -0.77 4.12 -6.61
CA PHE A 92 -0.82 5.52 -6.99
C PHE A 92 -2.16 6.15 -6.59
N GLU A 93 -3.27 5.46 -6.83
CA GLU A 93 -4.60 5.89 -6.36
C GLU A 93 -4.64 6.02 -4.83
N LEU A 94 -4.08 5.05 -4.10
CA LEU A 94 -4.01 5.09 -2.64
C LEU A 94 -3.14 6.23 -2.09
N LEU A 95 -2.14 6.65 -2.86
CA LEU A 95 -1.25 7.76 -2.53
C LEU A 95 -1.96 9.11 -2.75
N HIS A 96 -2.62 9.29 -3.89
CA HIS A 96 -3.22 10.56 -4.32
C HIS A 96 -4.68 10.77 -3.87
N GLN A 97 -5.42 9.73 -3.47
CA GLN A 97 -6.78 9.85 -2.91
C GLN A 97 -6.82 10.02 -1.37
N GLY A 98 -5.69 10.39 -0.75
CA GLY A 98 -5.58 10.67 0.69
C GLY A 98 -6.23 11.97 1.13
#